data_AF-K6PLJ1-F1
#
_entry.id   AF-K6PLJ1-F1
#
_cell.length_a   1.000
_cell.length_b   1.000
_cell.length_c   1.000
_cell.angle_alpha   90.00
_cell.angle_beta   90.00
_cell.angle_gamma   90.00
#
_symmetry.space_group_name_H-M   'P 1'
#
loop_
_entity.id
_entity.type
_entity.pdbx_description
1 polymer ?
#
loop_
_entity_poly.entity_id
_entity_poly.type
_entity_poly.pdbx_seq_one_letter_code
_entity_poly.pdbx_strand_id
1 'polypeptide(L)' 'MEKQRKAEAPRVTLDVLLDKVDSKYTLVVLAARRARQLVDGAEPVIEPRAAKPVTVALEELAAGKLSYVPGKAGIK' A
#
# COMPACT_ATOMS: atom_id res chain seq x y z
N MET A 1 4.38 -29.95 -2.43
CA MET A 1 4.01 -28.62 -1.91
C MET A 1 4.84 -27.58 -2.65
N GLU A 2 4.35 -27.17 -3.81
CA GLU A 2 5.04 -26.30 -4.75
C GLU A 2 5.02 -24.87 -4.20
N LYS A 3 6.14 -24.46 -3.59
CA LYS A 3 6.33 -23.08 -3.14
C LYS A 3 6.30 -22.19 -4.37
N GLN A 4 5.13 -21.63 -4.65
CA GLN A 4 4.89 -20.67 -5.71
C GLN A 4 5.96 -19.58 -5.65
N ARG A 5 6.90 -19.62 -6.60
CA ARG A 5 7.78 -18.50 -6.94
C ARG A 5 6.88 -17.42 -7.55
N LYS A 6 6.19 -16.65 -6.71
CA LYS A 6 5.46 -15.47 -7.19
C LYS A 6 6.47 -14.48 -7.73
N ALA A 7 6.27 -14.12 -8.99
CA ALA A 7 7.00 -13.12 -9.74
C ALA A 7 7.35 -11.91 -8.86
N GLU A 8 8.61 -11.47 -8.96
CA GLU A 8 9.09 -10.20 -8.43
C GLU A 8 8.09 -9.13 -8.85
N ALA A 9 7.30 -8.63 -7.89
CA ALA A 9 6.38 -7.54 -8.13
C ALA A 9 7.19 -6.37 -8.73
N PRO A 10 6.62 -5.61 -9.69
CA PRO A 10 7.32 -4.48 -10.29
C PRO A 10 7.91 -3.64 -9.16
N ARG A 11 9.22 -3.34 -9.22
CA ARG A 11 9.90 -2.60 -8.16
C ARG A 11 9.33 -1.18 -8.12
N VAL A 12 8.23 -1.01 -7.40
CA VAL A 12 7.70 0.30 -7.03
C VAL A 12 8.79 0.95 -6.21
N THR A 13 9.38 2.01 -6.76
CA THR A 13 10.47 2.73 -6.11
C THR A 13 9.91 3.62 -5.01
N LEU A 14 10.76 3.88 -4.01
CA LEU A 14 10.37 4.73 -2.89
C LEU A 14 10.02 6.14 -3.36
N ASP A 15 10.71 6.66 -4.38
CA ASP A 15 10.49 8.01 -4.92
C ASP A 15 9.06 8.18 -5.46
N VAL A 16 8.56 7.22 -6.23
CA VAL A 16 7.19 7.24 -6.79
C VAL A 16 6.15 7.24 -5.66
N LEU A 17 6.42 6.55 -4.56
CA LEU A 17 5.51 6.50 -3.42
C LEU A 17 5.54 7.80 -2.61
N LEU A 18 6.71 8.42 -2.49
CA LEU A 18 6.88 9.70 -1.80
C LEU A 18 6.21 10.85 -2.54
N ASP A 19 6.07 10.78 -3.87
CA ASP A 19 5.28 11.75 -4.64
C ASP A 19 3.76 11.67 -4.34
N LYS A 20 3.29 10.61 -3.67
CA LYS A 20 1.87 10.39 -3.35
C LYS A 20 1.50 10.65 -1.89
N VAL A 21 2.50 10.88 -1.02
CA VAL A 21 2.31 10.97 0.44
C VAL A 21 3.20 12.04 1.04
N ASP A 22 2.73 12.67 2.10
CA ASP A 22 3.44 13.82 2.69
C ASP A 22 4.78 13.45 3.36
N SER A 23 4.94 12.19 3.81
CA SER A 23 6.13 11.75 4.51
C SER A 23 6.36 10.24 4.44
N LYS A 24 7.61 9.83 4.66
CA LYS A 24 8.01 8.41 4.82
C LYS A 24 7.23 7.71 5.95
N TYR A 25 6.92 8.41 7.04
CA TYR A 25 6.15 7.85 8.14
C TYR A 25 4.70 7.60 7.72
N THR A 26 4.11 8.57 7.01
CA THR A 26 2.76 8.45 6.46
C THR A 26 2.68 7.27 5.49
N LEU A 27 3.67 7.12 4.61
CA LEU A 27 3.77 5.99 3.69
C LEU A 27 3.70 4.64 4.43
N VAL A 28 4.54 4.46 5.44
CA VAL A 28 4.63 3.21 6.21
C VAL A 28 3.32 2.92 6.93
N VAL A 29 2.74 3.93 7.57
CA VAL A 29 1.47 3.77 8.30
C VAL A 29 0.32 3.45 7.35
N LEU A 30 0.24 4.12 6.20
CA LEU A 30 -0.81 3.86 5.19
C LEU A 30 -0.69 2.47 4.59
N ALA A 31 0.51 2.08 4.17
CA ALA A 31 0.76 0.76 3.62
C ALA A 31 0.43 -0.34 4.64
N ALA A 32 0.82 -0.18 5.91
CA ALA A 32 0.52 -1.14 6.96
C ALA A 32 -0.98 -1.23 7.26
N ARG A 33 -1.67 -0.09 7.39
CA ARG A 33 -3.13 -0.06 7.62
C ARG A 33 -3.89 -0.68 6.47
N ARG A 34 -3.52 -0.36 5.22
CA ARG A 34 -4.17 -0.92 4.03
C ARG A 34 -3.90 -2.41 3.89
N ALA A 35 -2.66 -2.85 4.12
CA ALA A 35 -2.33 -4.27 4.11
C ALA A 35 -3.17 -5.05 5.13
N ARG A 36 -3.44 -4.47 6.30
CA ARG A 36 -4.32 -5.10 7.30
C ARG A 36 -5.75 -5.23 6.81
N GLN A 37 -6.31 -4.19 6.17
CA GLN A 37 -7.65 -4.28 5.56
C GLN A 37 -7.73 -5.42 4.54
N LEU A 38 -6.71 -5.57 3.70
CA LEU A 38 -6.65 -6.65 2.71
C LEU A 38 -6.57 -8.05 3.38
N VAL A 39 -5.86 -8.15 4.51
CA VAL A 39 -5.84 -9.39 5.32
C VAL A 39 -7.20 -9.67 5.95
N ASP A 40 -7.90 -8.63 6.41
CA ASP A 40 -9.23 -8.72 7.01
C ASP A 40 -10.34 -9.01 5.98
N GLY A 41 -9.98 -9.17 4.70
CA GLY A 41 -10.90 -9.55 3.62
C GLY A 41 -11.44 -8.39 2.79
N ALA A 42 -10.90 -7.17 2.96
CA ALA A 42 -11.25 -6.05 2.10
C ALA A 42 -10.82 -6.30 0.65
N GLU A 43 -11.66 -5.87 -0.29
CA GLU A 43 -11.35 -6.01 -1.71
C GLU A 43 -10.22 -5.05 -2.14
N PRO A 44 -9.27 -5.54 -2.95
CA PRO A 44 -8.29 -4.69 -3.64
C PRO A 44 -8.97 -3.69 -4.59
N VAL A 45 -8.46 -2.46 -4.66
CA VAL A 45 -8.94 -1.40 -5.57
C VAL A 45 -8.29 -1.49 -6.96
N ILE A 46 -7.27 -2.35 -7.07
CA ILE A 46 -6.60 -2.71 -8.31
C ILE A 46 -6.59 -4.23 -8.44
N GLU A 47 -6.42 -4.73 -9.67
CA GLU A 47 -6.17 -6.16 -9.87
C GLU A 47 -4.82 -6.55 -9.23
N PRO A 48 -4.82 -7.37 -8.17
CA PRO A 48 -3.62 -7.68 -7.43
C PRO A 48 -2.73 -8.63 -8.24
N ARG A 49 -1.55 -8.16 -8.65
CA ARG A 49 -0.54 -9.02 -9.30
C ARG A 49 0.23 -9.85 -8.25
N ALA A 50 0.36 -9.31 -7.04
CA ALA A 50 1.00 -9.97 -5.91
C ALA A 50 -0.03 -10.65 -4.98
N ALA A 51 0.37 -11.72 -4.27
CA ALA A 51 -0.45 -12.28 -3.17
C ALA A 51 -0.17 -11.62 -1.83
N LYS A 52 0.95 -10.90 -1.71
CA LYS A 52 1.36 -10.29 -0.44
C LYS A 52 0.52 -9.02 -0.22
N PRO A 53 -0.24 -8.92 0.87
CA PRO A 53 -1.12 -7.77 1.12
C PRO A 53 -0.36 -6.43 1.13
N VAL A 54 0.85 -6.42 1.68
CA VAL A 54 1.72 -5.23 1.70
C VAL A 54 2.11 -4.78 0.30
N THR A 55 2.40 -5.73 -0.60
CA THR A 55 2.76 -5.40 -1.98
C THR A 55 1.56 -4.81 -2.72
N VAL A 56 0.37 -5.40 -2.56
CA VAL A 56 -0.86 -4.87 -3.14
C VAL A 56 -1.15 -3.46 -2.62
N ALA A 57 -1.00 -3.22 -1.31
CA ALA A 57 -1.18 -1.90 -0.73
C ALA A 57 -0.22 -0.85 -1.31
N LEU A 58 1.05 -1.21 -1.55
CA LEU A 58 2.03 -0.31 -2.18
C LEU A 58 1.70 -0.05 -3.66
N GLU A 59 1.22 -1.06 -4.39
CA GLU A 59 0.76 -0.89 -5.78
C GLU A 59 -0.47 0.02 -5.85
N GLU A 60 -1.42 -0.11 -4.93
CA GLU A 60 -2.59 0.76 -4.82
C GLU A 60 -2.21 2.22 -4.50
N LEU A 61 -1.22 2.41 -3.61
CA LEU A 61 -0.66 3.73 -3.29
C LEU A 61 0.03 4.34 -4.51
N ALA A 62 0.88 3.58 -5.21
CA ALA A 62 1.56 4.04 -6.42
C ALA A 62 0.57 4.39 -7.55
N ALA A 63 -0.53 3.65 -7.67
CA ALA A 63 -1.62 3.93 -8.61
C ALA A 63 -2.43 5.18 -8.23
N GLY A 64 -2.23 5.76 -7.04
CA GLY A 64 -2.97 6.92 -6.56
C GLY A 64 -4.45 6.64 -6.30
N LYS A 65 -4.85 5.36 -6.14
CA LYS A 65 -6.24 4.96 -5.90
C LYS A 65 -6.64 4.98 -4.43
N LEU A 66 -5.71 5.33 -3.53
CA LEU A 66 -5.95 5.42 -2.11
C LEU A 66 -5.97 6.89 -1.68
N SER A 67 -7.11 7.35 -1.20
CA SER A 67 -7.25 8.63 -0.51
C SER A 67 -7.04 8.44 0.98
N TYR A 68 -6.12 9.20 1.58
CA TYR A 68 -6.02 9.30 3.04
C TYR A 68 -6.24 10.73 3.49
N VAL A 69 -6.83 10.88 4.67
CA VAL A 69 -6.91 12.16 5.35
C VAL A 69 -5.84 12.11 6.45
N PRO A 70 -4.77 12.93 6.39
CA PRO A 70 -3.90 13.08 7.53
C PRO A 70 -4.76 13.55 8.68
N GLY A 71 -4.79 12.77 9.77
CA GLY A 71 -5.54 13.14 10.96
C GLY A 71 -5.11 14.54 11.36
N LYS A 72 -6.04 15.50 11.33
CA LYS A 72 -5.79 16.87 11.79
C LYS A 72 -5.04 16.76 13.11
N ALA A 73 -3.82 17.32 13.14
CA ALA A 73 -3.08 17.52 14.37
C ALA A 73 -4.08 18.09 15.38
N GLY A 74 -4.35 17.33 16.44
CA GLY A 74 -5.31 17.70 17.46
C GLY A 74 -4.92 19.05 18.04
N ILE A 75 -5.73 20.06 17.70
CA ILE A 75 -6.37 21.05 18.57
C ILE A 75 -5.43 21.68 19.62
N LYS A 76 -5.12 22.96 19.40
CA LYS A 76 -4.51 23.87 20.39
C LYS A 76 -5.36 23.94 21.66
#